data_AF-A0A2V7NUS3-F1
#
_entry.id   AF-A0A2V7NUS3-F1
#
_cell.length_a   1.000
_cell.length_b   1.000
_cell.length_c   1.000
_cell.angle_alpha   90.00
_cell.angle_beta   90.00
_cell.angle_gamma   90.00
#
_symmetry.space_group_name_H-M   'P 1'
#
loop_
_entity.id
_entity.type
_entity.pdbx_description
1 polymer ?
#
loop_
_entity_poly.entity_id
_entity_poly.type
_entity_poly.pdbx_seq_one_letter_code
_entity_poly.pdbx_strand_id
1 'polypeptide(L)'
;MVAARPYAAALAAVIGDLYSPALAERFALLRQPGAAGVKKVALVLITSNRGLCGAFNANLIREARRRLQELEAQGTAVDLHLVGKKGIGFFRFTRRSVASQRADIGDRPTAAHAAELVAPLMRAFETGALDAVEVVFA
;
A
#
# COMPACT_ATOMS: atom_id res chain seq x y z
N MET A 1 -9.51 -12.57 8.48
CA MET A 1 -8.62 -12.62 7.31
C MET A 1 -8.15 -14.02 6.90
N VAL A 2 -8.60 -15.12 7.55
CA VAL A 2 -8.20 -16.48 7.14
C VAL A 2 -8.75 -16.87 5.77
N ALA A 3 -9.99 -16.48 5.44
CA ALA A 3 -10.64 -16.88 4.19
C ALA A 3 -9.99 -16.35 2.90
N ALA A 4 -9.29 -15.22 2.95
CA ALA A 4 -8.64 -14.62 1.77
C ALA A 4 -7.21 -15.14 1.53
N ARG A 5 -6.55 -15.69 2.55
CA ARG A 5 -5.16 -16.17 2.45
C ARG A 5 -4.98 -17.30 1.44
N PRO A 6 -5.83 -18.35 1.39
CA PRO A 6 -5.69 -19.41 0.40
C PRO A 6 -5.78 -18.90 -1.05
N TYR A 7 -6.70 -17.97 -1.32
CA TYR A 7 -6.82 -17.35 -2.64
C TYR A 7 -5.55 -16.59 -3.02
N ALA A 8 -5.03 -15.74 -2.12
CA ALA A 8 -3.80 -14.99 -2.37
C ALA A 8 -2.59 -15.90 -2.58
N ALA A 9 -2.48 -16.99 -1.81
CA ALA A 9 -1.39 -17.95 -1.94
C ALA A 9 -1.46 -18.73 -3.27
N ALA A 10 -2.65 -19.19 -3.67
CA ALA A 10 -2.83 -19.89 -4.94
C ALA A 10 -2.52 -18.96 -6.13
N LEU A 11 -2.98 -17.71 -6.08
CA LEU A 11 -2.69 -16.72 -7.11
C LEU A 11 -1.18 -16.44 -7.21
N ALA A 12 -0.50 -16.29 -6.07
CA ALA A 12 0.94 -16.05 -6.04
C ALA A 12 1.73 -17.25 -6.61
N ALA A 13 1.31 -18.49 -6.33
CA ALA A 13 1.93 -19.68 -6.90
C ALA A 13 1.78 -19.70 -8.43
N VAL A 14 0.57 -19.47 -8.95
CA VAL A 14 0.31 -19.44 -10.40
C VAL A 14 1.11 -18.33 -11.09
N ILE A 15 1.17 -17.12 -10.51
CA ILE A 15 1.95 -16.02 -11.08
C ILE A 15 3.45 -16.34 -11.04
N GLY A 16 3.93 -16.94 -9.94
CA GLY A 16 5.33 -17.34 -9.78
C GLY A 16 5.77 -18.35 -10.84
N ASP A 17 4.95 -19.37 -11.10
CA ASP A 17 5.24 -20.40 -12.10
C ASP A 17 5.22 -19.86 -13.53
N LEU A 18 4.42 -18.81 -13.80
CA LEU A 18 4.30 -18.19 -15.13
C LEU A 18 5.29 -17.04 -15.37
N TYR A 19 5.97 -16.57 -14.33
CA TYR A 19 6.84 -15.41 -14.44
C TYR A 19 8.01 -15.67 -15.40
N SER A 20 8.20 -14.76 -16.36
CA SER A 20 9.38 -14.70 -17.21
C SER A 20 9.70 -13.24 -17.57
N PRO A 21 10.96 -12.91 -17.90
CA PRO A 21 11.33 -11.57 -18.35
C PRO A 21 10.50 -11.08 -19.54
N ALA A 22 10.21 -11.95 -20.51
CA ALA A 22 9.36 -11.64 -21.66
C ALA A 22 7.91 -11.33 -21.26
N LEU A 23 7.39 -11.97 -20.22
CA LEU A 23 6.06 -11.67 -19.68
C LEU A 23 6.07 -10.32 -18.93
N ALA A 24 7.15 -10.02 -18.21
CA ALA A 24 7.32 -8.76 -17.49
C ALA A 24 7.45 -7.54 -18.42
N GLU A 25 7.98 -7.71 -19.63
CA GLU A 25 7.98 -6.67 -20.66
C GLU A 25 6.57 -6.38 -21.20
N ARG A 26 5.71 -7.40 -21.26
CA ARG A 26 4.34 -7.28 -21.78
C ARG A 26 3.33 -6.79 -20.73
N PHE A 27 3.53 -7.16 -19.47
CA PHE A 27 2.62 -6.84 -18.37
C PHE A 27 3.31 -5.95 -17.36
N ALA A 28 2.97 -4.66 -17.38
CA ALA A 28 3.64 -3.64 -16.57
C ALA A 28 3.63 -3.96 -15.07
N LEU A 29 2.59 -4.62 -14.53
CA LEU A 29 2.49 -5.00 -13.12
C LEU A 29 3.49 -6.07 -12.67
N LEU A 30 4.12 -6.79 -13.61
CA LEU A 30 5.17 -7.76 -13.33
C LEU A 30 6.57 -7.14 -13.41
N ARG A 31 6.66 -5.85 -13.74
CA ARG A 31 7.92 -5.12 -13.83
C ARG A 31 8.57 -5.06 -12.45
N GLN A 32 9.83 -5.42 -12.39
CA GLN A 32 10.67 -5.22 -11.21
C GLN A 32 11.34 -3.83 -11.28
N PRO A 33 11.67 -3.21 -10.13
CA PRO A 33 12.46 -1.99 -10.13
C PRO A 33 13.76 -2.20 -10.91
N GLY A 34 14.01 -1.39 -11.93
CA GLY A 34 15.20 -1.47 -12.76
C GLY A 34 16.44 -0.89 -12.07
N ALA A 35 17.58 -0.86 -12.79
CA ALA A 35 18.84 -0.32 -12.29
C ALA A 35 18.78 1.17 -11.83
N ALA A 36 17.76 1.91 -12.28
CA ALA A 36 17.51 3.29 -11.86
C ALA A 36 16.94 3.44 -10.43
N GLY A 37 16.63 2.33 -9.76
CA GLY A 37 16.06 2.32 -8.41
C GLY A 37 14.60 2.78 -8.36
N VAL A 38 14.07 2.83 -7.14
CA VAL A 38 12.69 3.27 -6.84
C VAL A 38 12.73 4.77 -6.54
N LYS A 39 12.09 5.60 -7.37
CA LYS A 39 12.08 7.07 -7.20
C LYS A 39 10.82 7.56 -6.53
N LYS A 40 9.69 6.88 -6.75
CA LYS A 40 8.41 7.22 -6.15
C LYS A 40 7.63 6.01 -5.68
N VAL A 41 7.17 6.06 -4.42
CA VAL A 41 6.44 4.98 -3.74
C VAL A 41 5.07 5.46 -3.30
N ALA A 42 4.04 4.64 -3.49
CA ALA A 42 2.79 4.79 -2.75
C ALA A 42 2.87 3.98 -1.45
N LEU A 43 2.81 4.66 -0.31
CA LEU A 43 2.75 4.00 1.01
C LEU A 43 1.31 3.98 1.51
N VAL A 44 0.71 2.80 1.55
CA VAL A 44 -0.65 2.57 2.03
C VAL A 44 -0.62 2.15 3.50
N LEU A 45 -1.10 3.01 4.39
CA LEU A 45 -1.27 2.68 5.80
C LEU A 45 -2.73 2.31 6.09
N ILE A 46 -2.94 1.09 6.58
CA ILE A 46 -4.26 0.59 6.98
C ILE A 46 -4.35 0.60 8.51
N THR A 47 -5.28 1.39 9.05
CA THR A 47 -5.58 1.50 10.48
C THR A 47 -7.06 1.24 10.76
N SER A 48 -7.42 1.12 12.04
CA SER A 48 -8.82 1.00 12.44
C SER A 48 -9.55 2.35 12.40
N ASN A 49 -10.86 2.30 12.22
CA ASN A 49 -11.75 3.43 12.47
C ASN A 49 -12.01 3.65 13.97
N ARG A 50 -11.94 2.59 14.77
CA ARG A 50 -12.31 2.59 16.19
C ARG A 50 -11.09 2.75 17.09
N GLY A 51 -11.34 3.28 18.29
CA GLY A 51 -10.35 3.33 19.37
C GLY A 51 -10.37 2.06 20.23
N LEU A 52 -9.72 2.13 21.40
CA LEU A 52 -9.74 1.07 22.43
C LEU A 52 -9.20 -0.29 21.98
N CYS A 53 -8.30 -0.30 21.00
CA CYS A 53 -7.64 -1.50 20.47
C CYS A 53 -6.17 -1.64 20.96
N GLY A 54 -5.88 -1.11 22.15
CA GLY A 54 -4.52 -1.08 22.71
C GLY A 54 -3.50 -0.43 21.77
N ALA A 55 -2.34 -1.07 21.62
CA ALA A 55 -1.22 -0.58 20.81
C ALA A 55 -1.38 -0.77 19.29
N PHE A 56 -2.48 -1.36 18.81
CA PHE A 56 -2.67 -1.70 17.39
C PHE A 56 -2.43 -0.51 16.44
N ASN A 57 -3.18 0.58 16.58
CA ASN A 57 -3.02 1.74 15.69
C ASN A 57 -1.68 2.45 15.92
N ALA A 58 -1.21 2.50 17.17
CA ALA A 58 0.05 3.16 17.51
C ALA A 58 1.25 2.45 16.87
N ASN A 59 1.27 1.12 16.85
CA ASN A 59 2.31 0.31 16.22
C ASN A 59 2.34 0.52 14.71
N LEU A 60 1.18 0.48 14.04
CA LEU A 60 1.08 0.69 12.60
C LEU A 60 1.50 2.11 12.19
N ILE A 61 1.09 3.13 12.96
CA ILE A 61 1.51 4.51 12.74
C ILE A 61 3.02 4.65 12.94
N ARG A 62 3.59 4.05 13.98
CA ARG A 62 5.04 4.09 14.23
C ARG A 62 5.80 3.44 13.09
N GLU A 63 5.33 2.30 12.60
CA GLU A 63 5.94 1.58 11.49
C GLU A 63 5.88 2.37 10.18
N ALA A 64 4.71 2.92 9.84
CA ALA A 64 4.58 3.79 8.67
C ALA A 64 5.48 5.02 8.76
N ARG A 65 5.61 5.63 9.94
CA ARG A 65 6.53 6.76 10.14
C ARG A 65 7.99 6.37 9.94
N ARG A 66 8.41 5.23 10.49
CA ARG A 66 9.76 4.68 10.28
C ARG A 66 10.02 4.49 8.79
N ARG A 67 9.08 3.86 8.09
CA ARG A 67 9.22 3.60 6.66
C ARG A 67 9.24 4.87 5.81
N LEU A 68 8.40 5.84 6.13
CA LEU A 68 8.43 7.17 5.50
C LEU A 68 9.81 7.81 5.64
N GLN A 69 10.36 7.81 6.85
CA GLN A 69 11.68 8.41 7.10
C GLN A 69 12.79 7.70 6.32
N GLU A 70 12.74 6.37 6.22
CA GLU A 70 13.71 5.59 5.43
C GLU A 70 13.64 5.92 3.94
N LEU A 71 12.42 5.95 3.37
CA LEU A 71 12.22 6.30 1.97
C LEU A 71 12.68 7.73 1.67
N GLU A 72 12.34 8.68 2.52
CA GLU A 72 12.76 10.08 2.38
C GLU A 72 14.28 10.24 2.51
N ALA A 73 14.92 9.52 3.43
CA ALA A 73 16.37 9.52 3.59
C ALA A 73 17.09 8.95 2.35
N GLN A 74 16.42 8.10 1.58
CA GLN A 74 16.90 7.57 0.30
C GLN A 74 16.62 8.52 -0.87
N GLY A 75 15.96 9.67 -0.63
CA GLY A 75 15.55 10.61 -1.67
C GLY A 75 14.31 10.16 -2.46
N THR A 76 13.60 9.15 -1.97
CA THR A 76 12.41 8.60 -2.62
C THR A 76 11.18 9.45 -2.29
N ALA A 77 10.45 9.88 -3.31
CA ALA A 77 9.18 10.58 -3.13
C ALA A 77 8.11 9.61 -2.63
N VAL A 78 7.27 10.02 -1.67
CA VAL A 78 6.24 9.15 -1.10
C VAL A 78 4.85 9.77 -1.18
N ASP A 79 3.96 9.07 -1.86
CA ASP A 79 2.52 9.33 -1.84
C ASP A 79 1.89 8.54 -0.68
N LEU A 80 1.49 9.24 0.38
CA LEU A 80 0.91 8.62 1.57
C LEU A 80 -0.60 8.42 1.37
N HIS A 81 -1.06 7.16 1.44
CA HIS A 81 -2.46 6.79 1.33
C HIS A 81 -2.95 6.21 2.67
N LEU A 82 -4.05 6.73 3.19
CA LEU A 82 -4.52 6.40 4.54
C LEU A 82 -5.87 5.70 4.49
N VAL A 83 -5.95 4.51 5.07
CA VAL A 83 -7.21 3.81 5.32
C VAL A 83 -7.45 3.77 6.83
N GLY A 84 -8.62 4.21 7.25
CA GLY A 84 -9.02 4.22 8.65
C GLY A 84 -8.84 5.57 9.36
N LYS A 85 -9.84 5.93 10.18
CA LYS A 85 -9.91 7.23 10.86
C LYS A 85 -8.72 7.53 11.79
N LYS A 86 -8.07 6.51 12.35
CA LYS A 86 -6.97 6.71 13.30
C LYS A 86 -5.67 7.16 12.63
N GLY A 87 -5.29 6.53 11.53
CA GLY A 87 -4.18 6.99 10.68
C GLY A 87 -4.44 8.37 10.10
N ILE A 88 -5.65 8.58 9.54
CA ILE A 88 -6.09 9.89 9.00
C ILE A 88 -5.97 10.99 10.05
N GLY A 89 -6.51 10.76 11.25
CA GLY A 89 -6.47 11.73 12.34
C GLY A 89 -5.04 12.09 12.75
N PHE A 90 -4.16 11.08 12.85
CA PHE A 90 -2.77 11.28 13.21
C PHE A 90 -2.00 12.12 12.18
N PHE A 91 -2.01 11.72 10.91
CA PHE A 91 -1.22 12.41 9.88
C PHE A 91 -1.77 13.80 9.54
N ARG A 92 -3.07 14.01 9.72
CA ARG A 92 -3.67 15.35 9.68
C ARG A 92 -3.16 16.23 10.81
N PHE A 93 -3.07 15.71 12.04
CA PHE A 93 -2.53 16.45 13.18
C PHE A 93 -1.06 16.85 12.96
N THR A 94 -0.26 15.97 12.38
CA THR A 94 1.15 16.27 12.04
C THR A 94 1.31 17.11 10.77
N ARG A 95 0.21 17.59 10.15
CA ARG A 95 0.19 18.39 8.91
C ARG A 95 0.97 17.77 7.76
N ARG A 96 0.97 16.45 7.67
CA ARG A 96 1.63 15.72 6.58
C ARG A 96 0.73 15.73 5.34
N SER A 97 1.32 15.89 4.17
CA SER A 97 0.59 15.72 2.91
C SER A 97 0.11 14.28 2.74
N VAL A 98 -1.14 14.10 2.31
CA VAL A 98 -1.79 12.81 2.13
C VAL A 98 -2.38 12.78 0.73
N ALA A 99 -2.01 11.78 -0.06
CA ALA A 99 -2.45 11.61 -1.44
C ALA A 99 -3.90 11.13 -1.53
N SER A 100 -4.31 10.21 -0.64
CA SER A 100 -5.73 9.84 -0.50
C SER A 100 -6.07 9.34 0.89
N GLN A 101 -7.36 9.41 1.24
CA GLN A 101 -7.88 8.94 2.52
C GLN A 101 -9.22 8.20 2.36
N ARG A 102 -9.38 7.05 3.02
CA ARG A 102 -10.61 6.22 3.02
C ARG A 102 -11.05 5.93 4.46
N ALA A 103 -12.16 6.52 4.89
CA ALA A 103 -12.77 6.30 6.21
C ALA A 103 -14.07 5.48 6.14
N ASP A 104 -14.53 5.20 4.93
CA ASP A 104 -15.73 4.44 4.56
C ASP A 104 -15.52 2.91 4.69
N ILE A 105 -14.27 2.44 4.64
CA ILE A 105 -13.93 1.04 4.85
C ILE A 105 -14.09 0.71 6.34
N GLY A 106 -15.20 0.07 6.69
CA GLY A 106 -15.57 -0.31 8.06
C GLY A 106 -15.05 -1.69 8.50
N ASP A 107 -15.65 -2.24 9.56
CA ASP A 107 -15.23 -3.50 10.18
C ASP A 107 -15.43 -4.75 9.29
N ARG A 108 -16.19 -4.62 8.19
CA ARG A 108 -16.45 -5.69 7.22
C ARG A 108 -15.96 -5.25 5.82
N PRO A 109 -14.64 -5.24 5.57
CA PRO A 109 -14.11 -4.90 4.26
C PRO A 109 -14.54 -5.95 3.21
N THR A 110 -14.79 -5.50 1.99
CA THR A 110 -15.17 -6.34 0.84
C THR A 110 -14.05 -6.32 -0.22
N ALA A 111 -14.09 -7.26 -1.16
CA ALA A 111 -13.18 -7.25 -2.31
C ALA A 111 -13.35 -5.99 -3.17
N ALA A 112 -14.59 -5.47 -3.28
CA ALA A 112 -14.87 -4.22 -4.00
C ALA A 112 -14.14 -3.02 -3.37
N HIS A 113 -14.16 -2.90 -2.03
CA HIS A 113 -13.40 -1.84 -1.35
C HIS A 113 -11.89 -1.91 -1.65
N ALA A 114 -11.32 -3.12 -1.71
CA ALA A 114 -9.92 -3.31 -2.06
C ALA A 114 -9.64 -2.95 -3.53
N ALA A 115 -10.51 -3.39 -4.45
CA ALA A 115 -10.38 -3.08 -5.88
C ALA A 115 -10.43 -1.57 -6.13
N GLU A 116 -11.37 -0.86 -5.51
CA GLU A 116 -11.48 0.61 -5.60
C GLU A 116 -10.26 1.33 -5.03
N LEU A 117 -9.70 0.85 -3.92
CA LEU A 117 -8.51 1.41 -3.30
C LEU A 117 -7.28 1.25 -4.21
N VAL A 118 -7.14 0.08 -4.84
CA VAL A 118 -5.92 -0.32 -5.57
C VAL A 118 -5.96 0.08 -7.05
N ALA A 119 -7.13 0.17 -7.69
CA ALA A 119 -7.26 0.56 -9.09
C ALA A 119 -6.51 1.86 -9.49
N PRO A 120 -6.56 2.97 -8.74
CA PRO A 120 -5.75 4.15 -9.07
C PRO A 120 -4.25 3.90 -8.90
N LEU A 121 -3.83 3.09 -7.92
CA LEU A 121 -2.42 2.76 -7.69
C LEU A 121 -1.85 1.88 -8.80
N MET A 122 -2.62 0.87 -9.25
CA MET A 122 -2.25 0.02 -10.39
C MET A 122 -2.05 0.85 -11.65
N ARG A 123 -2.99 1.75 -11.96
CA ARG A 123 -2.87 2.64 -13.13
C ARG A 123 -1.64 3.54 -13.04
N ALA A 124 -1.37 4.11 -11.87
CA ALA A 124 -0.18 4.94 -11.67
C ALA A 124 1.12 4.13 -11.80
N PHE A 125 1.13 2.88 -11.37
CA PHE A 125 2.27 1.98 -11.57
C PHE A 125 2.46 1.60 -13.05
N GLU A 126 1.38 1.26 -13.75
CA GLU A 126 1.41 0.90 -15.17
C GLU A 126 1.96 2.03 -16.04
N THR A 127 1.59 3.27 -15.75
CA THR A 127 2.08 4.46 -16.46
C THR A 127 3.48 4.91 -16.04
N GLY A 128 4.08 4.28 -15.02
CA GLY A 128 5.38 4.67 -14.46
C GLY A 128 5.34 5.93 -13.60
N ALA A 129 4.15 6.39 -13.20
CA ALA A 129 4.01 7.46 -12.22
C ALA A 129 4.30 6.99 -10.78
N LEU A 130 4.27 5.67 -10.54
CA LEU A 130 4.75 5.01 -9.33
C LEU A 130 5.72 3.90 -9.71
N ASP A 131 6.79 3.74 -8.92
CA ASP A 131 7.78 2.68 -9.10
C ASP A 131 7.57 1.51 -8.13
N ALA A 132 6.85 1.75 -7.02
CA ALA A 132 6.46 0.70 -6.07
C ALA A 132 5.22 1.10 -5.25
N VAL A 133 4.56 0.08 -4.70
CA VAL A 133 3.46 0.24 -3.75
C VAL A 133 3.80 -0.59 -2.51
N GLU A 134 3.81 0.04 -1.35
CA GLU A 134 4.06 -0.60 -0.07
C GLU A 134 2.84 -0.51 0.84
N VAL A 135 2.58 -1.56 1.63
CA VAL A 135 1.40 -1.62 2.51
C VAL A 135 1.83 -1.90 3.94
N VAL A 136 1.41 -1.03 4.86
CA VAL A 136 1.58 -1.20 6.32
C VAL A 136 0.23 -1.62 6.91
N PHE A 137 0.18 -2.86 7.40
CA PHE A 137 -1.00 -3.49 8.01
C PHE A 137 -0.58 -4.50 9.10
N ALA A 138 -1.56 -5.06 9.81
CA ALA A 138 -1.38 -6.07 10.86
C ALA A 138 -2.10 -7.38 10.49
#